data_AF-T0YVT3-F1
#
_entry.id   AF-T0YVT3-F1
#
_cell.length_a   1.000
_cell.length_b   1.000
_cell.length_c   1.000
_cell.angle_alpha   90.00
_cell.angle_beta   90.00
_cell.angle_gamma   90.00
#
_symmetry.space_group_name_H-M   'P 1'
#
loop_
_entity.id
_entity.type
_entity.pdbx_description
1 polymer ?
#
loop_
_entity_poly.entity_id
_entity_poly.type
_entity_poly.pdbx_seq_one_letter_code
_entity_poly.pdbx_strand_id
1 'polypeptide(L)'
;HPQFGNYALLSVLGKGRKWRVVRLCNPIIMELMDWYTREVRPGFLRVDTDDPQLLFFSERGSRLCTEQVRRMLRDIGALAGIPFRVKPHLLRHTYATQLGQNHWLRGVAATAWT
;
A
#
# COMPACT_ATOMS: atom_id res chain seq x y z
N HIS A 1 -12.50 0.37 13.97
CA HIS A 1 -11.09 0.73 13.77
C HIS A 1 -10.28 -0.53 13.56
N PRO A 2 -9.49 -0.66 12.49
CA PRO A 2 -8.60 -1.81 12.33
C PRO A 2 -7.52 -1.76 13.41
N GLN A 3 -7.38 -2.85 14.18
CA GLN A 3 -6.27 -3.05 15.11
C GLN A 3 -5.21 -3.89 14.40
N PHE A 4 -3.97 -3.42 14.40
CA PHE A 4 -2.85 -4.03 13.69
C PHE A 4 -1.94 -4.73 14.72
N GLY A 5 -1.81 -6.07 14.65
CA GLY A 5 -0.87 -6.84 15.49
C GLY A 5 0.57 -6.84 14.92
N ASN A 6 1.48 -7.69 15.41
CA ASN A 6 2.87 -7.76 14.89
C ASN A 6 2.97 -8.15 13.40
N TYR A 7 1.93 -8.80 12.89
CA TYR A 7 1.80 -9.22 11.50
C TYR A 7 0.37 -8.98 11.05
N ALA A 8 0.17 -8.68 9.76
CA ALA A 8 -1.17 -8.58 9.16
C ALA A 8 -1.29 -9.30 7.83
N LEU A 9 -2.54 -9.68 7.53
CA LEU A 9 -2.96 -10.14 6.22
C LEU A 9 -3.80 -9.04 5.57
N LEU A 10 -3.42 -8.66 4.35
CA LEU A 10 -4.18 -7.70 3.53
C LEU A 10 -4.88 -8.46 2.40
N SER A 11 -6.20 -8.37 2.37
CA SER A 11 -7.01 -8.89 1.26
C SER A 11 -7.15 -7.84 0.16
N VAL A 12 -6.75 -8.19 -1.06
CA VAL A 12 -6.78 -7.30 -2.22
C VAL A 12 -7.69 -7.91 -3.29
N LEU A 13 -8.66 -7.13 -3.76
CA LEU A 13 -9.49 -7.50 -4.90
C LEU A 13 -8.76 -7.17 -6.20
N GLY A 14 -8.38 -8.20 -6.96
CA GLY A 14 -7.67 -8.07 -8.22
C GLY A 14 -8.55 -8.15 -9.46
N LYS A 15 -7.88 -8.16 -10.62
CA LYS A 15 -8.52 -8.39 -11.94
C LYS A 15 -9.35 -9.68 -11.91
N GLY A 16 -10.54 -9.62 -12.49
CA GLY A 16 -11.48 -10.75 -12.52
C GLY A 16 -12.19 -10.99 -11.18
N ARG A 17 -12.22 -9.98 -10.29
CA ARG A 17 -12.83 -10.07 -8.95
C ARG A 17 -12.27 -11.20 -8.07
N LYS A 18 -11.01 -11.55 -8.28
CA LYS A 18 -10.31 -12.55 -7.48
C LYS A 18 -9.67 -11.90 -6.27
N TRP A 19 -9.97 -12.45 -5.09
CA TRP A 19 -9.31 -12.06 -3.85
C TRP A 19 -7.92 -12.67 -3.76
N ARG A 20 -6.96 -11.86 -3.30
CA ARG A 20 -5.58 -12.26 -3.02
C ARG A 20 -5.24 -11.83 -1.61
N VAL A 21 -4.42 -12.62 -0.92
CA VAL A 21 -3.96 -12.28 0.42
C VAL A 21 -2.48 -11.97 0.36
N VAL A 22 -2.10 -10.81 0.88
CA VAL A 22 -0.71 -10.38 1.02
C VAL A 22 -0.34 -10.38 2.50
N ARG A 23 0.76 -11.06 2.85
CA ARG A 23 1.30 -11.02 4.21
C ARG A 23 2.18 -9.78 4.39
N LEU A 24 1.89 -9.00 5.41
CA LEU A 24 2.73 -7.89 5.86
C LEU A 24 3.62 -8.41 6.98
N CYS A 25 4.90 -8.63 6.66
CA CYS A 25 5.89 -9.20 7.59
C CYS A 25 6.82 -8.14 8.22
N ASN A 26 6.67 -6.87 7.86
CA ASN A 26 7.48 -5.79 8.41
C ASN A 26 6.70 -5.09 9.54
N PRO A 27 7.16 -5.18 10.80
CA PRO A 27 6.45 -4.60 11.95
C PRO A 27 6.35 -3.07 11.88
N ILE A 28 7.30 -2.39 11.23
CA ILE A 28 7.27 -0.93 11.05
C ILE A 28 6.03 -0.51 10.24
N ILE A 29 5.57 -1.34 9.29
CA ILE A 29 4.36 -1.06 8.53
C ILE A 29 3.14 -1.06 9.47
N MET A 30 3.11 -1.94 10.46
CA MET A 30 2.00 -2.06 11.40
C MET A 30 1.90 -0.83 12.30
N GLU A 31 3.03 -0.39 12.86
CA GLU A 31 3.13 0.84 13.66
C GLU A 31 2.73 2.07 12.83
N LEU A 32 3.23 2.17 11.60
CA LEU A 32 2.92 3.29 10.70
C LEU A 32 1.42 3.31 10.33
N MET A 33 0.83 2.15 10.07
CA MET A 33 -0.59 2.04 9.74
C MET A 33 -1.49 2.34 10.93
N ASP A 34 -1.09 1.95 12.15
CA ASP A 34 -1.81 2.29 13.37
C ASP A 34 -1.77 3.80 13.63
N TRP A 35 -0.59 4.41 13.58
CA TRP A 35 -0.41 5.86 13.68
C TRP A 35 -1.23 6.60 12.61
N TYR A 36 -1.10 6.20 11.33
CA TYR A 36 -1.84 6.84 10.24
C TYR A 36 -3.35 6.75 10.47
N THR A 37 -3.86 5.59 10.90
CA THR A 37 -5.31 5.39 11.07
C THR A 37 -5.88 6.19 12.25
N ARG A 38 -5.09 6.41 13.29
CA ARG A 38 -5.49 7.13 14.51
C ARG A 38 -5.28 8.63 14.42
N GLU A 39 -4.13 9.06 13.91
CA GLU A 39 -3.69 10.46 14.01
C GLU A 39 -3.88 11.23 12.70
N VAL A 40 -3.71 10.57 11.55
CA VAL A 40 -3.65 11.26 10.25
C VAL A 40 -4.98 11.15 9.50
N ARG A 41 -5.49 9.92 9.34
CA ARG A 41 -6.70 9.61 8.58
C ARG A 41 -7.94 10.40 9.03
N PRO A 42 -8.21 10.60 10.34
CA PRO A 42 -9.37 11.36 10.77
C PRO A 42 -9.39 12.81 10.26
N GLY A 43 -8.21 13.42 10.06
CA GLY A 43 -8.12 14.79 9.51
C GLY A 43 -8.58 14.92 8.05
N PHE A 44 -8.74 13.80 7.33
CA PHE A 44 -9.25 13.78 5.95
C PHE A 44 -10.71 13.35 5.84
N LEU A 45 -11.34 12.93 6.94
CA LEU A 45 -12.76 12.60 6.96
C LEU A 45 -13.57 13.90 7.03
N ARG A 46 -14.28 14.21 5.94
CA ARG A 46 -15.15 15.38 5.84
C ARG A 46 -16.60 14.92 5.84
N VAL A 47 -17.52 15.86 6.10
CA VAL A 47 -18.97 15.57 6.07
C VAL A 47 -19.41 15.08 4.69
N ASP A 48 -18.76 15.56 3.64
CA ASP A 48 -19.00 15.23 2.23
C ASP A 48 -18.09 14.11 1.69
N THR A 49 -17.41 13.36 2.56
CA THR A 49 -16.59 12.22 2.13
C THR A 49 -17.47 11.12 1.52
N ASP A 50 -17.25 10.83 0.23
CA ASP A 50 -18.02 9.85 -0.54
C ASP A 50 -18.07 8.45 0.09
N ASP A 51 -16.96 8.00 0.66
CA ASP A 51 -16.80 6.67 1.25
C ASP A 51 -15.92 6.74 2.51
N PRO A 52 -16.52 6.80 3.71
CA PRO A 52 -15.79 6.90 4.96
C PRO A 52 -15.08 5.59 5.33
N GLN A 53 -15.22 4.51 4.55
CA GLN A 53 -14.49 3.25 4.75
C GLN A 53 -13.15 3.21 4.00
N LEU A 54 -12.88 4.20 3.15
CA LEU A 54 -11.59 4.30 2.46
C LEU A 54 -10.43 4.33 3.43
N LEU A 55 -9.41 3.51 3.17
CA LEU A 55 -8.20 3.52 3.97
C LEU A 55 -7.37 4.78 3.68
N PHE A 56 -7.24 5.14 2.41
CA PHE A 56 -6.46 6.30 1.95
C PHE A 56 -7.34 7.32 1.26
N PHE A 57 -7.17 8.59 1.64
CA PHE A 57 -7.87 9.73 1.07
C PHE A 57 -6.94 10.59 0.23
N SER A 58 -7.52 11.31 -0.72
CA SER A 58 -6.89 12.50 -1.29
C SER A 58 -6.92 13.65 -0.28
N GLU A 59 -6.14 14.70 -0.53
CA GLU A 59 -6.16 15.94 0.27
C GLU A 59 -7.57 16.58 0.37
N ARG A 60 -8.46 16.26 -0.58
CA ARG A 60 -9.84 16.74 -0.59
C ARG A 60 -10.82 15.83 0.18
N GLY A 61 -10.35 14.75 0.78
CA GLY A 61 -11.21 13.79 1.50
C GLY A 61 -11.96 12.80 0.61
N SER A 62 -11.57 12.68 -0.66
CA SER A 62 -12.16 11.76 -1.64
C SER A 62 -11.23 10.57 -1.96
N ARG A 63 -11.67 9.64 -2.80
CA ARG A 63 -10.85 8.50 -3.23
C ARG A 63 -9.56 8.95 -3.91
N LEU A 64 -8.44 8.38 -3.47
CA LEU A 64 -7.15 8.59 -4.10
C LEU A 64 -7.15 8.04 -5.54
N CYS A 65 -6.80 8.87 -6.51
CA CYS A 65 -6.73 8.45 -7.91
C CYS A 65 -5.34 7.91 -8.28
N THR A 66 -5.28 7.08 -9.33
CA THR A 66 -4.03 6.46 -9.77
C THR A 66 -2.96 7.49 -10.15
N GLU A 67 -3.36 8.65 -10.70
CA GLU A 67 -2.38 9.68 -11.06
C GLU A 67 -1.79 10.40 -9.85
N GLN A 68 -2.56 10.57 -8.76
CA GLN A 68 -2.04 11.07 -7.49
C GLN A 68 -0.96 10.15 -6.94
N VAL A 69 -1.21 8.83 -6.92
CA VAL A 69 -0.20 7.84 -6.50
C VAL A 69 1.05 7.93 -7.39
N ARG A 70 0.87 8.02 -8.72
CA ARG A 70 2.02 8.16 -9.63
C ARG A 70 2.78 9.46 -9.40
N ARG A 71 2.13 10.55 -8.99
CA ARG A 71 2.79 11.82 -8.66
C ARG A 71 3.58 11.69 -7.37
N MET A 72 2.96 11.20 -6.30
CA MET A 72 3.64 10.94 -5.02
C MET A 72 4.91 10.10 -5.20
N LEU A 73 4.84 9.02 -6.00
CA LEU A 73 6.02 8.18 -6.27
C LEU A 73 7.11 8.90 -7.05
N ARG A 74 6.77 9.80 -7.98
CA ARG A 74 7.78 10.64 -8.66
C ARG A 74 8.48 11.53 -7.67
N ASP A 75 7.71 12.21 -6.83
CA ASP A 75 8.23 13.21 -5.90
C ASP A 75 9.12 12.53 -4.85
N ILE A 76 8.68 11.39 -4.30
CA ILE A 76 9.50 10.54 -3.41
C ILE A 76 10.78 10.08 -4.10
N GLY A 77 10.70 9.65 -5.37
CA GLY A 77 11.87 9.22 -6.12
C GLY A 77 12.89 10.34 -6.34
N ALA A 78 12.41 11.55 -6.64
CA ALA A 78 13.26 12.74 -6.79
C ALA A 78 13.92 13.13 -5.46
N LEU A 79 13.16 13.12 -4.35
CA LEU A 79 13.69 13.38 -3.00
C LEU A 79 14.73 12.35 -2.57
N ALA A 80 14.57 11.09 -3.01
CA ALA A 80 15.54 10.02 -2.75
C ALA A 80 16.77 10.04 -3.70
N GLY A 81 16.85 11.01 -4.62
CA GLY A 81 17.97 11.10 -5.58
C GLY A 81 17.97 10.03 -6.66
N ILE A 82 16.83 9.39 -6.93
CA ILE A 82 16.73 8.34 -7.96
C ILE A 82 16.74 8.99 -9.34
N PRO A 83 17.67 8.63 -10.25
CA PRO A 83 17.91 9.34 -11.51
C PRO A 83 16.82 9.10 -12.57
N PHE A 84 15.84 8.24 -12.28
CA PHE A 84 14.76 7.89 -13.20
C PHE A 84 13.40 7.97 -12.52
N ARG A 85 12.35 8.03 -13.35
CA ARG A 85 10.97 8.14 -12.90
C ARG A 85 10.48 6.86 -12.22
N VAL A 86 10.26 6.91 -10.91
CA VAL A 86 9.64 5.81 -10.15
C VAL A 86 8.16 5.67 -10.52
N LYS A 87 7.73 4.44 -10.81
CA LYS A 87 6.35 4.09 -11.18
C LYS A 87 5.88 2.86 -10.38
N PRO A 88 4.56 2.67 -10.14
CA PRO A 88 4.06 1.54 -9.36
C PRO A 88 4.51 0.17 -9.86
N HIS A 89 4.55 -0.04 -11.18
CA HIS A 89 5.00 -1.32 -11.75
C HIS A 89 6.48 -1.58 -11.49
N LEU A 90 7.32 -0.54 -11.43
CA LEU A 90 8.74 -0.71 -11.13
C LEU A 90 8.92 -1.26 -9.71
N LEU A 91 8.24 -0.65 -8.73
CA LEU A 91 8.22 -1.14 -7.35
C LEU A 91 7.71 -2.58 -7.26
N ARG A 92 6.65 -2.91 -8.02
CA ARG A 92 6.10 -4.25 -8.10
C ARG A 92 7.13 -5.27 -8.62
N HIS A 93 7.87 -4.92 -9.68
CA HIS A 93 8.92 -5.79 -10.23
C HIS A 93 10.08 -5.96 -9.25
N THR A 94 10.57 -4.86 -8.66
CA THR A 94 11.65 -4.92 -7.66
C THR A 94 11.27 -5.82 -6.49
N TYR A 95 10.06 -5.67 -5.95
CA TYR A 95 9.58 -6.53 -4.87
C TYR A 95 9.46 -8.01 -5.28
N ALA A 96 8.95 -8.30 -6.48
CA ALA A 96 8.89 -9.66 -6.99
C ALA A 96 10.29 -10.29 -7.15
N THR A 97 11.26 -9.52 -7.65
CA THR A 97 12.66 -9.96 -7.75
C THR A 97 13.26 -10.19 -6.37
N GLN A 98 13.07 -9.28 -5.42
CA GLN A 98 13.55 -9.44 -4.03
C GLN A 98 12.96 -10.69 -3.36
N LEU A 99 11.65 -10.96 -3.56
CA LEU A 99 11.03 -12.19 -3.07
C LEU A 99 11.59 -13.44 -3.76
N GLY A 100 11.88 -13.37 -5.06
CA GLY A 100 12.44 -14.48 -5.82
C GLY A 100 13.90 -14.80 -5.46
N GLN A 101 14.71 -13.77 -5.21
CA GLN A 101 16.12 -13.87 -4.78
C GLN A 101 16.24 -14.33 -3.32
N ASN A 102 15.29 -13.95 -2.46
CA ASN A 102 15.16 -14.49 -1.11
C ASN A 102 14.50 -15.88 -1.17
N HIS A 103 15.26 -16.90 -1.59
CA HIS A 103 14.85 -18.30 -1.83
C HIS A 103 13.96 -18.93 -0.72
N TRP A 104 13.98 -18.40 0.50
CA TRP A 104 13.22 -18.80 1.70
C TRP A 104 11.75 -18.34 1.75
N LEU A 105 11.34 -17.35 0.94
CA LEU A 105 9.97 -16.78 0.97
C LEU A 105 8.98 -17.44 -0.01
N ARG A 106 9.40 -18.52 -0.70
CA ARG A 106 8.58 -19.19 -1.74
C ARG A 106 7.24 -19.75 -1.22
N GLY A 107 7.12 -20.01 0.08
CA GLY A 107 5.85 -20.40 0.73
C GLY A 107 4.85 -19.25 0.96
N VAL A 108 5.29 -17.99 0.90
CA VAL A 108 4.47 -16.78 1.12
C VAL A 108 4.04 -16.13 -0.20
N ALA A 109 4.81 -16.32 -1.28
CA ALA A 109 4.58 -15.66 -2.56
C ALA A 109 3.44 -16.28 -3.40
N ALA A 110 3.07 -17.55 -3.16
CA ALA A 110 2.12 -18.27 -4.02
C ALA A 110 0.70 -17.67 -4.03
N THR A 111 0.27 -16.99 -2.97
CA THR A 111 -1.11 -16.50 -2.81
C THR A 111 -1.34 -15.03 -3.17
N ALA A 112 -0.27 -14.27 -3.45
CA ALA A 112 -0.38 -12.85 -3.82
C ALA A 112 -0.39 -12.61 -5.34
N TRP A 113 0.05 -13.59 -6.15
CA TRP A 113 0.39 -13.38 -7.57
C TRP A 113 -0.42 -14.19 -8.60
N THR A 114 -1.32 -15.10 -8.18
CA THR A 114 -2.30 -15.80 -9.06
C THR A 114 -3.72 -15.27 -9.00
#